data_AF-A0A937F0U5-F1
#
_entry.id   AF-A0A937F0U5-F1
#
_cell.length_a   1.000
_cell.length_b   1.000
_cell.length_c   1.000
_cell.angle_alpha   90.00
_cell.angle_beta   90.00
_cell.angle_gamma   90.00
#
_symmetry.space_group_name_H-M   'P 1'
#
loop_
_entity.id
_entity.type
_entity.pdbx_description
1 polymer ?
#
loop_
_entity_poly.entity_id
_entity_poly.type
_entity_poly.pdbx_seq_one_letter_code
_entity_poly.pdbx_strand_id
1 'polypeptide(L)'
;MINPSINSLRSRLSPTLSRVVMVGILSTAGLLAGLTPHVSFHGSALLSETAAYAQQPPGDLGKYTKVARQIERQRMQYYSEAKQILNGNVPDNVCQQKNLPGGVREICDRFDRKVRDILAEHKMPVSEFNQLTKFCSAKPKPDGCP
;
A
#
# COMPACT_ATOMS: atom_id res chain seq x y z
N MET A 1 23.25 -77.99 42.69
CA MET A 1 24.13 -77.38 43.71
C MET A 1 24.00 -75.87 43.63
N ILE A 2 23.45 -75.28 44.70
CA ILE A 2 23.80 -74.00 45.36
C ILE A 2 24.18 -72.80 44.47
N ASN A 3 23.31 -71.77 44.54
CA ASN A 3 23.49 -70.36 44.14
C ASN A 3 24.61 -69.69 44.97
N PRO A 4 25.23 -68.58 44.48
CA PRO A 4 25.22 -67.42 45.35
C PRO A 4 24.94 -66.07 44.66
N SER A 5 24.10 -65.31 45.37
CA SER A 5 24.23 -63.90 45.72
C SER A 5 24.32 -62.84 44.60
N ILE A 6 23.14 -62.33 44.27
CA ILE A 6 22.71 -60.93 44.43
C ILE A 6 23.83 -59.96 44.86
N ASN A 7 24.17 -58.99 44.00
CA ASN A 7 24.43 -57.65 44.51
C ASN A 7 23.65 -56.61 43.71
N SER A 8 22.87 -55.85 44.45
CA SER A 8 21.89 -54.89 43.99
C SER A 8 22.56 -53.58 43.64
N LEU A 9 22.41 -53.11 42.41
CA LEU A 9 22.45 -51.68 42.10
C LEU A 9 21.08 -51.29 41.54
N ARG A 10 20.10 -51.26 42.43
CA ARG A 10 18.78 -50.70 42.14
C ARG A 10 18.91 -49.19 42.19
N SER A 11 19.40 -48.59 41.11
CA SER A 11 19.31 -47.14 40.95
C SER A 11 17.83 -46.81 40.82
N ARG A 12 17.25 -46.19 41.86
CA ARG A 12 15.95 -45.55 41.78
C ARG A 12 16.14 -44.29 40.94
N LEU A 13 16.21 -44.44 39.62
CA LEU A 13 16.05 -43.31 38.71
C LEU A 13 14.63 -42.79 38.96
N SER A 14 14.52 -41.53 39.38
CA SER A 14 13.24 -40.85 39.47
C SER A 14 12.55 -40.90 38.10
N PRO A 15 11.20 -40.92 38.06
CA PRO A 15 10.45 -40.97 36.81
C PRO A 15 10.74 -39.77 35.88
N THR A 16 11.33 -38.70 36.42
CA THR A 16 11.81 -37.55 35.67
C THR A 16 13.13 -37.80 34.93
N LEU A 17 14.04 -38.61 35.48
CA LEU A 17 15.32 -38.91 34.85
C LEU A 17 15.16 -39.89 33.67
N SER A 18 14.26 -40.87 33.79
CA SER A 18 13.94 -41.83 32.72
C SER A 18 13.39 -41.15 31.46
N ARG A 19 12.57 -40.09 31.64
CA ARG A 19 12.04 -39.29 30.52
C ARG A 19 13.13 -38.53 29.78
N VAL A 20 14.11 -37.97 30.48
CA VAL A 20 15.21 -37.22 29.85
C VAL A 20 16.11 -38.14 29.03
N VAL A 21 16.39 -39.35 29.53
CA VAL A 21 17.21 -40.33 28.81
C VAL A 21 16.53 -40.81 27.53
N MET A 22 15.21 -41.06 27.54
CA MET A 22 14.49 -41.41 26.32
C MET A 22 14.50 -40.29 25.28
N VAL A 23 14.28 -39.03 25.67
CA VAL A 23 14.30 -37.88 24.74
C VAL A 23 15.70 -37.68 24.14
N GLY A 24 16.76 -37.92 24.93
CA GLY A 24 18.15 -37.82 24.47
C GLY A 24 18.51 -38.85 23.38
N ILE A 25 18.04 -40.09 23.50
CA ILE A 25 18.34 -41.16 22.53
C ILE A 25 17.58 -40.96 21.21
N LEU A 26 16.31 -40.52 21.27
CA LEU A 26 15.53 -40.25 20.05
C LEU A 26 16.11 -39.10 19.21
N SER A 27 16.74 -38.11 19.85
CA SER A 27 17.26 -36.92 19.17
C SER A 27 18.53 -37.21 18.36
N THR A 28 19.40 -38.12 18.81
CA THR A 28 20.65 -38.47 18.09
C THR A 28 20.44 -39.51 16.99
N ALA A 29 19.46 -40.40 17.12
CA ALA A 29 19.12 -41.38 16.08
C ALA A 29 18.55 -40.72 14.80
N GLY A 30 17.85 -39.59 14.92
CA GLY A 30 17.29 -38.86 13.77
C GLY A 30 18.35 -38.24 12.85
N LEU A 31 19.51 -37.83 13.39
CA LEU A 31 20.59 -37.24 12.59
C LEU A 31 21.35 -38.29 11.76
N LEU A 32 21.48 -39.52 12.25
CA LEU A 32 22.17 -40.61 11.54
C LEU A 32 21.28 -41.31 10.52
N ALA A 33 19.95 -41.30 10.70
CA ALA A 33 19.01 -41.96 9.80
C ALA A 33 18.77 -41.22 8.47
N GLY A 34 19.38 -40.04 8.27
CA GLY A 34 19.24 -39.28 7.02
C GLY A 34 17.80 -38.89 6.70
N LEU A 35 16.91 -38.88 7.70
CA LEU A 35 15.56 -38.33 7.60
C LEU A 35 15.68 -36.80 7.63
N THR A 36 16.29 -36.22 6.60
CA THR A 36 16.00 -34.83 6.28
C THR A 36 14.51 -34.81 5.98
N PRO A 37 13.68 -34.01 6.68
CA PRO A 37 12.33 -33.81 6.20
C PRO A 37 12.48 -33.27 4.78
N HIS A 38 12.09 -34.08 3.81
CA HIS A 38 11.80 -33.56 2.49
C HIS A 38 10.56 -32.71 2.72
N VAL A 39 10.81 -31.45 3.07
CA VAL A 39 9.83 -30.40 2.91
C VAL A 39 9.59 -30.36 1.42
N SER A 40 8.65 -31.18 0.96
CA SER A 40 7.97 -30.93 -0.29
C SER A 40 7.40 -29.54 -0.12
N PHE A 41 8.12 -28.53 -0.60
CA PHE A 41 7.52 -27.28 -1.00
C PHE A 41 6.59 -27.66 -2.15
N HIS A 42 5.44 -28.25 -1.81
CA HIS A 42 4.22 -27.84 -2.44
C HIS A 42 4.18 -26.35 -2.13
N GLY A 43 4.67 -25.55 -3.07
CA GLY A 43 4.26 -24.18 -3.19
C GLY A 43 2.75 -24.22 -3.39
N SER A 44 2.01 -24.43 -2.30
CA SER A 44 0.86 -23.60 -2.02
C SER A 44 1.43 -22.22 -2.20
N ALA A 45 1.26 -21.67 -3.39
CA ALA A 45 1.37 -20.26 -3.58
C ALA A 45 0.50 -19.71 -2.45
N LEU A 46 1.16 -19.24 -1.39
CA LEU A 46 0.63 -18.16 -0.59
C LEU A 46 0.56 -17.01 -1.59
N LEU A 47 -0.41 -17.09 -2.49
CA LEU A 47 -1.12 -15.93 -2.95
C LEU A 47 -1.52 -15.30 -1.63
N SER A 48 -0.72 -14.33 -1.17
CA SER A 48 -1.30 -13.23 -0.45
C SER A 48 -2.40 -12.73 -1.35
N GLU A 49 -3.58 -13.34 -1.26
CA GLU A 49 -4.85 -12.73 -1.58
C GLU A 49 -5.08 -11.65 -0.51
N THR A 50 -4.15 -10.71 -0.41
CA THR A 50 -4.59 -9.33 -0.43
C THR A 50 -5.20 -9.12 -1.81
N ALA A 51 -6.38 -9.70 -2.04
CA ALA A 51 -7.35 -9.09 -2.91
C ALA A 51 -7.68 -7.76 -2.22
N ALA A 52 -6.79 -6.78 -2.41
CA ALA A 52 -7.17 -5.40 -2.26
C ALA A 52 -8.35 -5.28 -3.21
N TYR A 53 -9.56 -5.17 -2.66
CA TYR A 53 -10.74 -4.87 -3.45
C TYR A 53 -10.42 -3.58 -4.19
N ALA A 54 -9.96 -3.70 -5.44
CA ALA A 54 -9.72 -2.57 -6.29
C ALA A 54 -11.10 -1.96 -6.52
N GLN A 55 -11.37 -0.85 -5.83
CA GLN A 55 -12.63 -0.16 -6.01
C GLN A 55 -12.72 0.24 -7.48
N GLN A 56 -13.80 -0.20 -8.14
CA GLN A 56 -14.03 0.15 -9.53
C GLN A 56 -14.09 1.68 -9.64
N PRO A 57 -13.29 2.32 -10.51
CA PRO A 57 -13.38 3.76 -10.68
C PRO A 57 -14.77 4.14 -11.23
N PRO A 58 -15.34 5.28 -10.82
CA PRO A 58 -16.65 5.74 -11.27
C PRO A 58 -16.69 6.19 -12.75
N GLY A 59 -15.57 6.10 -13.47
CA GLY A 59 -15.43 6.55 -14.86
C GLY A 59 -14.08 6.14 -15.47
N ASP A 60 -13.74 6.74 -16.61
CA ASP A 60 -12.50 6.43 -17.34
C ASP A 60 -11.28 7.08 -16.68
N LEU A 61 -10.57 6.28 -15.88
CA LEU A 61 -9.39 6.71 -15.13
C LEU A 61 -8.21 7.08 -16.05
N GLY A 62 -8.10 6.45 -17.22
CA GLY A 62 -7.05 6.73 -18.20
C GLY A 62 -7.26 8.12 -18.84
N LYS A 63 -8.50 8.41 -19.22
CA LYS A 63 -8.89 9.75 -19.71
C LYS A 63 -8.74 10.80 -18.62
N TYR A 64 -9.17 10.52 -17.39
CA TYR A 64 -8.99 11.43 -16.25
C TYR A 64 -7.52 11.76 -16.02
N THR A 65 -6.63 10.78 -16.01
CA THR A 65 -5.18 11.00 -15.81
C THR A 65 -4.59 11.92 -16.88
N LYS A 66 -4.99 11.77 -18.14
CA LYS A 66 -4.56 12.65 -19.24
C LYS A 66 -5.04 14.09 -19.03
N VAL A 67 -6.33 14.25 -18.75
CA VAL A 67 -6.97 15.55 -18.52
C VAL A 67 -6.40 16.25 -17.28
N ALA A 68 -6.31 15.55 -16.15
CA ALA A 68 -5.77 16.08 -14.90
C ALA A 68 -4.33 16.56 -15.07
N ARG A 69 -3.48 15.81 -15.79
CA ARG A 69 -2.11 16.23 -16.10
C ARG A 69 -2.07 17.48 -16.97
N GLN A 70 -2.97 17.61 -17.95
CA GLN A 70 -3.05 18.81 -18.78
C GLN A 70 -3.48 20.03 -17.96
N ILE A 71 -4.48 19.88 -17.10
CA ILE A 71 -4.92 20.92 -16.16
C ILE A 71 -3.77 21.32 -15.23
N GLU A 72 -3.01 20.37 -14.68
CA GLU A 72 -1.90 20.67 -13.78
C GLU A 72 -0.80 21.48 -14.47
N ARG A 73 -0.48 21.20 -15.73
CA ARG A 73 0.46 22.02 -16.51
C ARG A 73 -0.03 23.46 -16.65
N GLN A 74 -1.33 23.67 -16.89
CA GLN A 74 -1.91 25.01 -16.93
C GLN A 74 -1.87 25.67 -15.54
N ARG A 75 -2.21 24.93 -14.48
CA ARG A 75 -2.19 25.44 -13.09
C ARG A 75 -0.83 26.02 -12.75
N MET A 76 0.27 25.34 -13.11
CA MET A 76 1.62 25.84 -12.87
C MET A 76 1.93 27.15 -13.61
N GLN A 77 1.43 27.32 -14.83
CA GLN A 77 1.58 28.57 -15.60
C GLN A 77 0.86 29.72 -14.91
N TYR A 78 -0.44 29.58 -14.63
CA TYR A 78 -1.23 30.62 -13.96
C TYR A 78 -0.76 30.90 -12.52
N TYR A 79 -0.29 29.88 -11.81
CA TYR A 79 0.30 30.05 -10.48
C TYR A 79 1.56 30.92 -10.54
N SER A 80 2.39 30.77 -11.57
CA SER A 80 3.58 31.61 -11.75
C SER A 80 3.23 33.08 -12.02
N GLU A 81 2.16 33.34 -12.77
CA GLU A 81 1.65 34.71 -12.98
C GLU A 81 1.12 35.31 -11.68
N ALA A 82 0.34 34.55 -10.91
CA ALA A 82 -0.17 35.00 -9.61
C ALA A 82 0.99 35.29 -8.63
N LYS A 83 2.06 34.50 -8.70
CA LYS A 83 3.28 34.69 -7.90
C LYS A 83 3.97 36.02 -8.18
N GLN A 84 3.95 36.50 -9.42
CA GLN A 84 4.52 37.81 -9.75
C GLN A 84 3.73 38.96 -9.11
N ILE A 85 2.40 38.86 -9.09
CA ILE A 85 1.54 39.91 -8.51
C ILE A 85 1.61 39.88 -6.96
N LEU A 86 1.73 38.70 -6.37
CA LEU A 86 1.76 38.52 -4.92
C LEU A 86 3.18 38.58 -4.33
N ASN A 87 4.16 39.11 -5.09
CA ASN A 87 5.55 39.25 -4.64
C ASN A 87 6.15 37.95 -4.09
N GLY A 88 5.84 36.82 -4.73
CA GLY A 88 6.36 35.50 -4.34
C GLY A 88 5.51 34.74 -3.33
N ASN A 89 4.64 35.41 -2.56
CA ASN A 89 3.85 34.79 -1.50
C ASN A 89 2.44 34.41 -1.97
N VAL A 90 2.33 33.27 -2.65
CA VAL A 90 1.03 32.76 -3.10
C VAL A 90 0.48 31.80 -2.05
N PRO A 91 -0.65 32.13 -1.40
CA PRO A 91 -1.24 31.26 -0.41
C PRO A 91 -1.85 30.01 -1.08
N ASP A 92 -1.97 28.94 -0.30
CA ASP A 92 -2.74 27.78 -0.73
C ASP A 92 -4.18 28.18 -1.04
N ASN A 93 -4.76 27.54 -2.05
CA ASN A 93 -6.12 27.82 -2.51
C ASN A 93 -6.36 29.31 -2.83
N VAL A 94 -5.36 30.01 -3.40
CA VAL A 94 -5.44 31.45 -3.72
C VAL A 94 -6.77 31.84 -4.38
N CYS A 95 -7.25 31.09 -5.37
CA CYS A 95 -8.50 31.41 -6.09
C CYS A 95 -9.78 31.26 -5.25
N GLN A 96 -9.73 30.67 -4.06
CA GLN A 96 -10.86 30.53 -3.15
C GLN A 96 -10.92 31.68 -2.12
N GLN A 97 -9.95 32.58 -2.12
CA GLN A 97 -9.92 33.69 -1.18
C GLN A 97 -10.88 34.81 -1.58
N LYS A 98 -11.52 35.44 -0.58
CA LYS A 98 -12.50 36.52 -0.80
C LYS A 98 -11.86 37.83 -1.27
N ASN A 99 -10.71 38.19 -0.69
CA ASN A 99 -10.08 39.50 -0.87
C ASN A 99 -8.86 39.43 -1.80
N LEU A 100 -9.07 38.96 -3.02
CA LEU A 100 -8.01 38.89 -4.03
C LEU A 100 -7.76 40.24 -4.72
N PRO A 101 -6.50 40.60 -4.98
CA PRO A 101 -6.18 41.68 -5.91
C PRO A 101 -6.82 41.45 -7.28
N GLY A 102 -7.22 42.53 -7.97
CA GLY A 102 -7.92 42.44 -9.25
C GLY A 102 -7.20 41.57 -10.29
N GLY A 103 -5.88 41.74 -10.44
CA GLY A 103 -5.08 40.95 -11.37
C GLY A 103 -5.03 39.46 -11.02
N VAL A 104 -5.01 39.10 -9.73
CA VAL A 104 -5.04 37.69 -9.30
C VAL A 104 -6.41 37.08 -9.55
N ARG A 105 -7.49 37.84 -9.34
CA ARG A 105 -8.86 37.41 -9.67
C ARG A 105 -8.99 37.11 -11.16
N GLU A 106 -8.47 37.98 -12.02
CA GLU A 106 -8.47 37.74 -13.48
C GLU A 106 -7.72 36.46 -13.86
N ILE A 107 -6.55 36.20 -13.24
CA ILE A 107 -5.78 34.98 -13.45
C ILE A 107 -6.61 33.74 -13.08
N CYS A 108 -7.29 33.77 -11.93
CA CYS A 108 -8.18 32.69 -11.50
C CYS A 108 -9.33 32.48 -12.49
N ASP A 109 -9.99 33.55 -12.95
CA ASP A 109 -11.08 33.46 -13.92
C ASP A 109 -10.61 32.89 -15.27
N ARG A 110 -9.40 33.24 -15.71
CA ARG A 110 -8.77 32.67 -16.92
C ARG A 110 -8.46 31.19 -16.75
N PHE A 111 -7.89 30.80 -15.61
CA PHE A 111 -7.61 29.41 -15.31
C PHE A 111 -8.89 28.58 -15.28
N ASP A 112 -9.94 29.07 -14.62
CA ASP A 112 -11.25 28.40 -14.55
C ASP A 112 -11.89 28.22 -15.92
N ARG A 113 -11.80 29.23 -16.80
CA ARG A 113 -12.23 29.09 -18.21
C ARG A 113 -11.41 28.03 -18.92
N LYS A 114 -10.08 28.07 -18.77
CA LYS A 114 -9.19 27.11 -19.43
C LYS A 114 -9.44 25.67 -19.00
N VAL A 115 -9.73 25.44 -17.71
CA VAL A 115 -10.13 24.12 -17.20
C VAL A 115 -11.42 23.65 -17.87
N ARG A 116 -12.44 24.52 -17.98
CA ARG A 116 -13.69 24.18 -18.66
C ARG A 116 -13.47 23.85 -20.14
N ASP A 117 -12.60 24.59 -20.83
CA ASP A 117 -12.28 24.33 -22.23
C ASP A 117 -11.59 22.96 -22.41
N ILE A 118 -10.62 22.63 -21.55
CA ILE A 118 -9.91 21.33 -21.59
C ILE A 118 -10.90 20.18 -21.35
N LEU A 119 -11.79 20.34 -20.37
CA LEU A 119 -12.83 19.36 -20.07
C LEU A 119 -13.80 19.17 -21.25
N ALA A 120 -14.21 20.25 -21.89
CA ALA A 120 -15.07 20.21 -23.07
C ALA A 120 -14.39 19.56 -24.28
N GLU A 121 -13.13 19.90 -24.55
CA GLU A 121 -12.29 19.30 -25.62
C GLU A 121 -12.22 17.78 -25.48
N HIS A 122 -12.06 17.30 -24.25
CA HIS A 122 -12.00 15.88 -23.95
C HIS A 122 -13.38 15.22 -23.78
N LYS A 123 -14.48 15.96 -23.95
CA LYS A 123 -15.85 15.47 -23.70
C LYS A 123 -15.97 14.87 -22.29
N MET A 124 -15.38 15.52 -21.30
CA MET A 124 -15.42 15.10 -19.89
C MET A 124 -16.28 16.10 -19.11
N PRO A 125 -17.48 15.72 -18.67
CA PRO A 125 -18.29 16.61 -17.86
C PRO A 125 -17.60 16.88 -16.52
N VAL A 126 -17.80 18.10 -15.99
CA VAL A 126 -17.23 18.54 -14.71
C VAL A 126 -17.61 17.58 -13.56
N SER A 127 -18.83 17.03 -13.59
CA SER A 127 -19.30 16.06 -12.61
C SER A 127 -18.48 14.76 -12.61
N GLU A 128 -18.16 14.21 -13.78
CA GLU A 128 -17.31 13.02 -13.91
C GLU A 128 -15.89 13.31 -13.43
N PHE A 129 -15.30 14.43 -13.85
CA PHE A 129 -13.97 14.84 -13.37
C PHE A 129 -13.92 14.97 -11.84
N ASN A 130 -14.95 15.57 -11.25
CA ASN A 130 -15.04 15.76 -9.80
C ASN A 130 -15.23 14.42 -9.06
N GLN A 131 -16.00 13.48 -9.62
CA GLN A 131 -16.16 12.14 -9.05
C GLN A 131 -14.84 11.37 -9.06
N LEU A 132 -14.11 11.40 -10.17
CA LEU A 132 -12.78 10.76 -10.28
C LEU A 132 -11.73 11.46 -9.41
N THR A 133 -11.78 12.78 -9.29
CA THR A 133 -10.93 13.53 -8.34
C THR A 133 -11.17 13.07 -6.89
N LYS A 134 -12.44 12.93 -6.49
CA LYS A 134 -12.81 12.44 -5.15
C LYS A 134 -12.33 11.01 -4.93
N PHE A 135 -12.57 10.13 -5.91
CA PHE A 135 -12.09 8.75 -5.89
C PHE A 135 -10.56 8.70 -5.70
N CYS A 136 -9.80 9.47 -6.47
CA CYS A 136 -8.34 9.50 -6.39
C CYS A 136 -7.76 10.21 -5.16
N SER A 137 -8.60 10.90 -4.38
CA SER A 137 -8.21 11.54 -3.11
C SER A 137 -8.41 10.64 -1.89
N ALA A 138 -8.96 9.43 -2.06
CA ALA A 138 -9.20 8.48 -0.98
C ALA A 138 -7.90 7.95 -0.34
N LYS A 139 -7.99 7.44 0.89
CA LYS A 139 -6.90 6.75 1.58
C LYS A 139 -7.34 5.34 2.01
N PRO A 140 -6.64 4.26 1.60
CA PRO A 140 -5.47 4.25 0.72
C PRO A 140 -5.81 4.77 -0.69
N LYS A 141 -4.80 5.35 -1.38
CA LYS A 141 -4.96 5.88 -2.74
C LYS A 141 -5.27 4.73 -3.69
N PRO A 142 -6.35 4.77 -4.48
CA PRO A 142 -6.65 3.71 -5.45
C PRO A 142 -5.59 3.59 -6.55
N ASP A 143 -5.40 2.38 -7.05
CA ASP A 143 -4.47 2.10 -8.14
C ASP A 143 -4.86 2.85 -9.42
N GLY A 144 -3.85 3.34 -10.16
CA GLY A 144 -4.03 4.08 -11.42
C GLY A 144 -4.39 5.56 -11.27
N CYS A 145 -4.55 6.07 -10.04
CA CYS A 145 -4.70 7.49 -9.80
C CYS A 145 -3.36 8.26 -9.91
N PRO A 146 -3.33 9.45 -10.55
CA PRO A 146 -2.14 10.28 -10.67
C PRO A 146 -1.69 10.81 -9.32
#